data_AF-A0A3D3FGD6-F1
#
_entry.id   AF-A0A3D3FGD6-F1
#
_cell.length_a   1.000
_cell.length_b   1.000
_cell.length_c   1.000
_cell.angle_alpha   90.00
_cell.angle_beta   90.00
_cell.angle_gamma   90.00
#
_symmetry.space_group_name_H-M   'P 1'
#
loop_
_entity.id
_entity.type
_entity.pdbx_description
1 polymer ?
#
loop_
_entity_poly.entity_id
_entity_poly.type
_entity_poly.pdbx_seq_one_letter_code
_entity_poly.pdbx_strand_id
1 'polypeptide(L)' 'MLDRTEAVFARDQELESIGLQVPQVTKIMAELKGRGYPVKTCLTVEQAVAQLLPLVRKGDDRA' A
#
# COMPACT_ATOMS: atom_id res chain seq x y z
N MET A 1 -2.88 -2.83 -25.67
CA MET A 1 -2.80 -4.01 -24.77
C MET A 1 -2.83 -3.45 -23.35
N LEU A 2 -3.79 -3.84 -22.52
CA LEU A 2 -3.92 -3.32 -21.14
C LEU A 2 -3.01 -4.11 -20.21
N ASP A 3 -2.31 -3.41 -19.33
CA ASP A 3 -1.32 -3.99 -18.41
C ASP A 3 -2.00 -4.61 -17.17
N ARG A 4 -1.25 -5.38 -16.37
CA ARG A 4 -1.78 -5.95 -15.11
C ARG A 4 -2.05 -4.83 -14.11
N THR A 5 -3.15 -4.94 -13.37
CA THR A 5 -3.60 -3.91 -12.42
C THR A 5 -2.50 -3.54 -11.42
N GLU A 6 -1.69 -4.50 -10.95
CA GLU A 6 -0.60 -4.21 -10.02
C GLU A 6 0.51 -3.34 -10.63
N ALA A 7 0.78 -3.50 -11.93
CA ALA A 7 1.79 -2.73 -12.64
C ALA A 7 1.33 -1.29 -12.92
N VAL A 8 0.03 -1.11 -13.14
CA VAL A 8 -0.60 0.21 -13.31
C VAL A 8 -0.54 0.98 -11.99
N PHE A 9 -0.95 0.36 -10.88
CA PHE A 9 -0.92 0.95 -9.54
C PHE A 9 0.43 0.89 -8.83
N ALA A 10 1.52 0.67 -9.57
CA ALA A 10 2.88 0.90 -9.07
C ALA A 10 3.43 2.28 -9.50
N ARG A 11 2.70 2.99 -10.38
CA ARG A 11 3.03 4.33 -10.90
C ARG A 11 2.15 5.40 -10.26
N ASP A 12 2.00 5.30 -8.97
CA ASP A 12 1.02 6.01 -8.14
C ASP A 12 1.13 7.52 -8.36
N GLN A 13 2.36 8.02 -8.43
CA GLN A 13 2.69 9.43 -8.67
C GLN A 13 2.24 9.93 -10.06
N GLU A 14 2.38 9.09 -11.09
CA GLU A 14 2.02 9.40 -12.47
C GLU A 14 0.49 9.40 -12.63
N LEU A 15 -0.19 8.42 -12.01
CA LEU A 15 -1.65 8.33 -11.99
C LEU A 15 -2.32 9.52 -11.27
N GLU A 16 -1.75 9.98 -10.15
CA GLU A 16 -2.25 11.17 -9.47
C GLU A 16 -2.07 12.44 -10.32
N SER A 17 -0.95 12.53 -11.05
CA SER A 17 -0.65 13.71 -11.89
C SER A 17 -1.61 13.87 -13.07
N ILE A 18 -2.24 12.79 -13.53
CA ILE A 18 -3.23 12.78 -14.61
C ILE A 18 -4.69 12.78 -14.11
N GLY A 19 -4.90 12.96 -12.80
CA GLY A 19 -6.23 13.08 -12.19
C GLY A 19 -6.93 11.76 -11.86
N LEU A 20 -6.21 10.62 -11.88
CA LEU A 20 -6.75 9.37 -11.35
C LEU A 20 -6.70 9.39 -9.81
N GLN A 21 -7.85 9.25 -9.17
CA GLN A 21 -7.93 9.13 -7.71
C GLN A 21 -7.38 7.78 -7.26
N VAL A 22 -6.23 7.82 -6.58
CA VAL A 22 -5.66 6.66 -5.88
C VAL A 22 -6.43 6.44 -4.56
N PRO A 23 -6.83 5.20 -4.22
CA PRO A 23 -7.52 4.90 -2.97
C PRO A 23 -6.73 5.37 -1.74
N GLN A 24 -7.43 5.86 -0.71
CA GLN A 24 -6.77 6.34 0.53
C GLN A 24 -5.92 5.26 1.20
N VAL A 25 -6.37 4.00 1.17
CA VAL A 25 -5.61 2.87 1.72
C VAL A 25 -4.26 2.70 1.04
N THR A 26 -4.19 2.93 -0.27
CA THR A 26 -2.96 2.84 -1.06
C THR A 26 -1.95 3.89 -0.60
N LYS A 27 -2.41 5.12 -0.32
CA LYS A 27 -1.56 6.21 0.20
C LYS A 27 -0.95 5.87 1.56
N ILE A 28 -1.77 5.36 2.47
CA ILE A 28 -1.32 4.94 3.82
C ILE A 28 -0.24 3.86 3.70
N MET A 29 -0.45 2.86 2.84
CA MET A 29 0.51 1.78 2.62
C MET A 29 1.81 2.28 1.98
N ALA A 30 1.73 3.24 1.06
CA ALA A 30 2.90 3.88 0.46
C ALA A 30 3.73 4.66 1.50
N GLU A 31 3.07 5.41 2.40
CA GLU A 31 3.75 6.07 3.51
C GLU A 31 4.44 5.07 4.45
N LEU A 32 3.76 3.99 4.83
CA LEU A 32 4.34 2.96 5.69
C LEU A 32 5.56 2.31 5.04
N LYS A 33 5.50 2.03 3.73
CA LYS A 33 6.64 1.55 2.97
C LYS A 33 7.80 2.57 2.98
N GLY A 34 7.51 3.86 2.81
CA GLY A 34 8.49 4.94 2.91
C GLY A 34 9.15 5.07 4.29
N ARG A 35 8.44 4.67 5.36
CA ARG A 35 8.96 4.57 6.73
C ARG A 35 9.75 3.28 7.01
N GLY A 36 9.91 2.41 6.02
CA GLY A 36 10.71 1.17 6.12
C GLY A 36 9.93 -0.06 6.59
N TYR A 37 8.60 0.00 6.68
CA TYR A 37 7.81 -1.19 6.97
C TYR A 37 7.80 -2.14 5.76
N PRO A 38 7.87 -3.48 5.97
CA PRO A 38 7.92 -4.46 4.89
C PRO A 38 6.51 -4.72 4.31
N VAL A 39 5.86 -3.67 3.80
CA VAL A 39 4.51 -3.69 3.25
C VAL A 39 4.51 -3.46 1.73
N LYS A 40 3.52 -4.02 1.05
CA LYS A 40 3.27 -3.85 -0.39
C LYS A 40 2.08 -2.91 -0.62
N THR A 41 2.00 -2.35 -1.82
CA THR A 41 0.87 -1.54 -2.27
C THR A 41 -0.43 -2.35 -2.21
N CYS A 42 -1.49 -1.76 -1.66
CA CYS A 42 -2.82 -2.38 -1.55
C CYS A 42 -3.87 -1.45 -2.13
N LEU A 43 -4.94 -2.02 -2.70
CA LEU A 43 -6.07 -1.27 -3.26
C LEU A 43 -7.32 -1.35 -2.39
N THR A 44 -7.39 -2.35 -1.50
CA THR A 44 -8.51 -2.53 -0.55
C THR A 44 -8.04 -2.54 0.90
N VAL A 45 -8.98 -2.27 1.81
CA VAL A 45 -8.73 -2.25 3.25
C VAL A 45 -8.37 -3.65 3.77
N GLU A 46 -9.05 -4.69 3.28
CA GLU A 46 -8.83 -6.08 3.69
C GLU A 46 -7.41 -6.54 3.36
N GLN A 47 -6.88 -6.16 2.19
CA GLN A 47 -5.50 -6.44 1.80
C GLN A 47 -4.50 -5.75 2.72
N ALA A 48 -4.77 -4.49 3.09
CA ALA A 48 -3.92 -3.75 4.02
C ALA A 48 -3.95 -4.38 5.42
N VAL A 49 -5.14 -4.72 5.95
CA VAL A 49 -5.29 -5.37 7.26
C VAL A 49 -4.54 -6.69 7.30
N ALA A 50 -4.67 -7.53 6.27
CA ALA A 50 -3.97 -8.82 6.21
C ALA A 50 -2.44 -8.67 6.26
N GLN A 51 -1.87 -7.60 5.67
CA GLN A 51 -0.44 -7.33 5.72
C GLN A 51 0.02 -6.69 7.04
N LEU A 52 -0.81 -5.82 7.64
CA LEU A 52 -0.45 -5.08 8.85
C LEU A 52 -0.61 -5.91 10.12
N LEU A 53 -1.60 -6.81 10.17
CA LEU A 53 -1.89 -7.64 11.34
C LEU A 53 -0.67 -8.42 11.89
N PRO A 54 0.16 -9.10 11.05
CA PRO A 54 1.37 -9.76 11.54
C PRO A 54 2.47 -8.78 11.99
N LEU A 55 2.51 -7.56 11.45
CA LEU A 55 3.51 -6.56 11.82
C LEU A 55 3.22 -5.92 13.18
N VAL A 56 1.95 -5.72 13.51
CA VAL A 56 1.53 -5.18 14.82
C VAL A 56 1.81 -6.19 15.92
N ARG A 57 1.55 -7.49 15.69
CA ARG A 57 1.88 -8.55 16.66
C ARG A 57 3.38 -8.66 16.94
N LYS A 58 4.22 -8.43 15.93
CA LYS A 58 5.68 -8.42 16.08
C LYS A 58 6.21 -7.22 16.89
N GLY A 59 5.40 -6.17 17.05
CA GLY A 59 5.74 -5.01 17.89
C GLY A 59 5.51 -5.23 19.38
N ASP A 60 4.62 -6.16 19.75
CA ASP A 60 4.23 -6.45 21.14
C ASP A 60 5.29 -7.29 21.88
N ASP A 61 6.08 -8.08 21.14
CA ASP A 61 7.25 -8.83 21.67
C ASP A 61 8.47 -7.93 22.01
N ARG A 62 8.32 -6.60 21.91
CA ARG A 62 9.35 -5.62 22.27
C ARG A 62 8.93 -4.69 23.44
N ALA A 63 7.86 -5.03 24.16
CA ALA A 63 7.43 -4.34 25.38
C ALA A 63 8.04 -4.98 26.64
#